data_AF-A0A0A0JU44-F1
#
_entry.id   AF-A0A0A0JU44-F1
#
_cell.length_a   1.000
_cell.length_b   1.000
_cell.length_c   1.000
_cell.angle_alpha   90.00
_cell.angle_beta   90.00
_cell.angle_gamma   90.00
#
_symmetry.space_group_name_H-M   'P 1'
#
loop_
_entity.id
_entity.type
_entity.pdbx_description
1 polymer ?
#
loop_
_entity_poly.entity_id
_entity_poly.type
_entity_poly.pdbx_seq_one_letter_code
_entity_poly.pdbx_strand_id
1 'polypeptide(L)'
;MRIRDFWRSAWNDNIFGFRFVVGMCGFWFGPLMFGTMGFMTRPQKWAMVAWAAVAAVGWLGAWVVMLGRHFRSAPGTHVDLTPTKPMLLPAALMVGGIVGCLLSF
;
A
#
# COMPACT_ATOMS: atom_id res chain seq x y z
N MET A 1 -20.59 -9.73 2.47
CA MET A 1 -19.67 -9.66 1.32
C MET A 1 -18.50 -10.60 1.54
N ARG A 2 -18.09 -11.37 0.53
CA ARG A 2 -16.97 -12.34 0.67
C ARG A 2 -15.72 -11.79 0.00
N ILE A 3 -14.53 -12.13 0.52
CA ILE A 3 -13.24 -11.77 -0.09
C ILE A 3 -13.12 -12.23 -1.55
N ARG A 4 -13.81 -13.31 -1.93
CA ARG A 4 -13.89 -13.79 -3.32
C ARG A 4 -14.52 -12.74 -4.25
N ASP A 5 -15.45 -11.93 -3.75
CA ASP A 5 -16.12 -10.88 -4.54
C ASP A 5 -15.18 -9.68 -4.78
N PHE A 6 -14.25 -9.40 -3.87
CA PHE A 6 -13.20 -8.38 -4.03
C PHE A 6 -12.28 -8.73 -5.20
N TRP A 7 -11.74 -9.96 -5.22
CA TRP A 7 -10.86 -10.40 -6.30
C TRP A 7 -11.58 -10.46 -7.65
N ARG A 8 -12.86 -10.87 -7.65
CA ARG A 8 -13.69 -10.82 -8.86
C ARG A 8 -13.91 -9.38 -9.34
N SER A 9 -14.14 -8.44 -8.43
CA SER A 9 -14.25 -7.02 -8.77
C SER A 9 -12.95 -6.47 -9.32
N ALA A 10 -11.82 -6.75 -8.65
CA ALA A 10 -10.50 -6.29 -9.09
C ALA A 10 -10.11 -6.83 -10.47
N TRP A 11 -10.50 -8.06 -10.80
CA TRP A 11 -10.21 -8.69 -12.09
C TRP A 11 -11.11 -8.18 -13.23
N ASN A 12 -12.37 -7.84 -12.93
CA ASN A 12 -13.33 -7.34 -13.91
C ASN A 12 -13.31 -5.80 -14.08
N ASP A 13 -12.52 -5.08 -13.27
CA ASP A 13 -12.41 -3.63 -13.35
C ASP A 13 -11.54 -3.23 -14.56
N ASN A 14 -12.19 -2.78 -15.63
CA ASN A 14 -11.63 -2.57 -16.97
C ASN A 14 -10.63 -1.41 -17.10
N ILE A 15 -10.47 -0.58 -16.06
CA ILE A 15 -9.71 0.66 -16.15
C ILE A 15 -8.29 0.47 -15.58
N PHE A 16 -8.10 0.25 -14.27
CA PHE A 16 -6.76 0.00 -13.69
C PHE A 16 -6.75 -0.82 -12.37
N GLY A 17 -7.88 -1.38 -11.92
CA GLY A 17 -8.02 -1.99 -10.59
C GLY A 17 -7.06 -3.16 -10.31
N PHE A 18 -6.98 -4.15 -11.22
CA PHE A 18 -6.05 -5.28 -11.06
C PHE A 18 -4.58 -4.84 -11.00
N ARG A 19 -4.18 -3.93 -11.89
CA ARG A 19 -2.81 -3.38 -11.94
C ARG A 19 -2.46 -2.65 -10.64
N PHE A 20 -3.43 -1.94 -10.05
CA PHE A 20 -3.26 -1.27 -8.77
C PHE A 20 -3.05 -2.28 -7.63
N VAL A 21 -3.86 -3.34 -7.57
CA VAL A 21 -3.69 -4.41 -6.56
C VAL A 21 -2.32 -5.10 -6.71
N VAL A 22 -1.91 -5.43 -7.94
CA VAL A 22 -0.58 -6.00 -8.20
C VAL A 22 0.54 -5.03 -7.80
N GLY A 23 0.40 -3.74 -8.13
CA GLY A 23 1.35 -2.69 -7.71
C GLY A 23 1.44 -2.56 -6.19
N MET A 24 0.31 -2.66 -5.49
CA MET A 24 0.26 -2.67 -4.03
C MET A 24 0.96 -3.90 -3.45
N CYS A 25 0.76 -5.10 -4.01
CA CYS A 25 1.50 -6.29 -3.60
C CYS A 25 3.00 -6.14 -3.85
N GLY A 26 3.39 -5.58 -5.00
CA GLY A 26 4.80 -5.34 -5.35
C GLY A 26 5.47 -4.27 -4.49
N PHE A 27 4.73 -3.25 -4.05
CA PHE A 27 5.29 -2.19 -3.22
C PHE A 27 5.87 -2.72 -1.90
N TRP A 28 5.31 -3.80 -1.35
CA TRP A 28 5.73 -4.38 -0.07
C TRP A 28 7.21 -4.81 -0.04
N PHE A 29 7.80 -5.12 -1.21
CA PHE A 29 9.22 -5.47 -1.31
C PHE A 29 10.15 -4.32 -0.87
N GLY A 30 9.80 -3.07 -1.17
CA GLY A 30 10.63 -1.91 -0.84
C GLY A 30 10.81 -1.72 0.68
N PRO A 31 9.73 -1.51 1.45
CA PRO A 31 9.80 -1.36 2.90
C PRO A 31 10.43 -2.57 3.60
N LEU A 32 10.20 -3.79 3.12
CA LEU A 32 10.87 -4.98 3.65
C LEU A 32 12.38 -4.93 3.45
N MET A 33 12.83 -4.58 2.25
CA MET A 33 14.25 -4.45 1.92
C MET A 33 14.93 -3.34 2.75
N PHE A 34 14.31 -2.15 2.84
CA PHE A 34 14.85 -1.07 3.67
C PHE A 34 14.83 -1.41 5.15
N GLY A 35 13.79 -2.10 5.62
CA GLY A 35 13.72 -2.61 6.99
C GLY A 35 14.88 -3.56 7.30
N THR A 36 15.10 -4.59 6.46
CA THR A 36 16.19 -5.56 6.66
C THR A 36 17.57 -4.92 6.58
N MET A 37 17.81 -4.04 5.60
CA MET A 37 19.06 -3.28 5.52
C MET A 37 19.27 -2.42 6.76
N GLY A 38 18.22 -1.79 7.29
CA GLY A 38 18.30 -0.95 8.49
C GLY A 38 18.75 -1.75 9.71
N PHE A 39 18.36 -3.01 9.84
CA PHE A 39 18.85 -3.89 10.90
C PHE A 39 20.33 -4.26 10.77
N MET A 40 20.85 -4.32 9.54
CA MET A 40 22.21 -4.74 9.21
C MET A 40 23.22 -3.59 9.26
N THR A 41 22.80 -2.35 9.03
CA THR A 41 23.71 -1.19 8.96
C THR A 41 23.84 -0.46 10.31
N ARG A 42 25.07 -0.12 10.74
CA ARG A 42 25.36 0.90 11.78
C ARG A 42 25.95 2.14 11.08
N PRO A 43 25.63 3.39 11.47
CA PRO A 43 24.96 3.86 12.69
C PRO A 43 23.48 4.27 12.56
N GLN A 44 22.92 4.40 11.36
CA GLN A 44 21.57 4.97 11.12
C GLN A 44 20.40 3.96 11.20
N LYS A 45 20.63 2.81 11.84
CA LYS A 45 19.69 1.69 11.98
C LYS A 45 18.25 2.11 12.29
N TRP A 46 18.08 3.00 13.25
CA TRP A 46 16.74 3.36 13.75
C TRP A 46 15.98 4.31 12.82
N ALA A 47 16.68 5.21 12.13
CA ALA A 47 16.05 6.14 11.20
C ALA A 47 15.47 5.38 10.00
N MET A 48 16.26 4.49 9.40
CA MET A 48 15.81 3.73 8.23
C MET A 48 14.67 2.76 8.55
N VAL A 49 14.71 2.13 9.72
CA VAL A 49 13.61 1.27 10.21
C VAL A 49 12.34 2.09 10.51
N ALA A 50 12.48 3.29 11.10
CA ALA A 50 11.33 4.16 11.35
C ALA A 50 10.66 4.60 10.05
N TRP A 51 11.44 4.99 9.03
CA TRP A 51 10.90 5.35 7.72
C TRP A 51 10.28 4.17 6.98
N ALA A 52 10.85 2.97 7.12
CA ALA A 52 10.27 1.75 6.58
C ALA A 52 8.91 1.44 7.25
N ALA A 53 8.79 1.69 8.56
CA ALA A 53 7.52 1.57 9.28
C ALA A 53 6.49 2.59 8.80
N VAL A 54 6.89 3.84 8.52
CA VAL A 54 6.01 4.87 7.93
C VAL A 54 5.48 4.41 6.57
N ALA A 55 6.35 3.87 5.71
CA ALA A 55 5.94 3.33 4.42
C ALA A 55 4.96 2.15 4.56
N ALA A 56 5.19 1.26 5.54
CA ALA A 56 4.31 0.13 5.84
C ALA A 56 2.94 0.58 6.35
N VAL A 57 2.88 1.62 7.19
CA VAL A 57 1.62 2.22 7.66
C VAL A 57 0.84 2.83 6.49
N GLY A 58 1.52 3.55 5.58
CA GLY A 58 0.92 4.06 4.36
C GLY A 58 0.31 2.94 3.51
N TRP A 59 1.05 1.85 3.32
CA TRP A 59 0.58 0.68 2.58
C TRP A 59 -0.65 0.02 3.21
N LEU A 60 -0.63 -0.19 4.54
CA LEU A 60 -1.78 -0.73 5.28
C LEU A 60 -2.99 0.20 5.15
N GLY A 61 -2.79 1.52 5.25
CA GLY A 61 -3.84 2.51 5.07
C GLY A 61 -4.50 2.44 3.69
N ALA A 62 -3.70 2.25 2.63
CA ALA A 62 -4.24 2.08 1.27
C ALA A 62 -5.08 0.80 1.14
N TRP A 63 -4.66 -0.32 1.75
CA TRP A 63 -5.49 -1.54 1.82
C TRP A 63 -6.79 -1.33 2.57
N VAL A 64 -6.76 -0.67 3.72
CA VAL A 64 -7.96 -0.35 4.52
C VAL A 64 -8.93 0.50 3.71
N VAL A 65 -8.44 1.50 2.98
CA VAL A 65 -9.28 2.35 2.11
C VAL A 65 -9.93 1.52 0.98
N MET A 66 -9.16 0.66 0.30
CA MET A 66 -9.70 -0.21 -0.76
C MET A 66 -10.75 -1.19 -0.24
N LEU A 67 -10.42 -1.93 0.81
CA LEU A 67 -11.31 -2.93 1.41
C LEU A 67 -12.54 -2.26 2.00
N GLY A 68 -12.38 -1.14 2.70
CA GLY A 68 -13.49 -0.37 3.27
C GLY A 68 -14.47 0.13 2.20
N ARG A 69 -13.99 0.56 1.03
CA ARG A 69 -14.84 0.92 -0.11
C ARG A 69 -15.59 -0.28 -0.67
N HIS A 70 -14.89 -1.39 -0.85
CA HIS A 70 -15.51 -2.62 -1.31
C HIS A 70 -16.61 -3.09 -0.35
N PHE A 71 -16.34 -3.12 0.95
CA PHE A 71 -17.31 -3.55 1.97
C PHE A 71 -18.53 -2.63 2.13
N ARG A 72 -18.43 -1.35 1.73
CA ARG A 72 -19.55 -0.39 1.75
C ARG A 72 -20.40 -0.42 0.47
N SER A 73 -19.94 -1.13 -0.56
CA SER A 73 -20.67 -1.20 -1.83
C SER A 73 -21.79 -2.23 -1.76
N ALA A 74 -22.68 -2.27 -2.75
CA ALA A 74 -23.76 -3.27 -2.76
C ALA A 74 -23.23 -4.64 -3.22
N PRO A 75 -23.81 -5.76 -2.76
CA PRO A 75 -23.40 -7.09 -3.21
C PRO A 75 -23.54 -7.21 -4.74
N GLY A 76 -22.47 -7.60 -5.43
CA GLY A 76 -22.46 -7.79 -6.89
C GLY A 76 -22.15 -6.54 -7.73
N THR A 77 -21.99 -5.36 -7.11
CA THR A 77 -21.53 -4.18 -7.85
C THR A 77 -20.02 -4.21 -8.06
N HIS A 78 -19.58 -3.89 -9.26
CA HIS A 78 -18.17 -3.62 -9.54
C HIS A 78 -17.77 -2.31 -8.87
N VAL A 79 -16.77 -2.36 -8.00
CA VAL A 79 -16.28 -1.20 -7.26
C VAL A 79 -15.00 -0.73 -7.91
N ASP A 80 -14.98 0.53 -8.33
CA ASP A 80 -13.78 1.17 -8.86
C ASP A 80 -12.74 1.31 -7.75
N LEU A 81 -11.60 0.65 -7.95
CA LEU A 81 -10.48 0.61 -7.00
C LEU A 81 -9.45 1.72 -7.26
N THR A 82 -9.72 2.65 -8.19
CA THR A 82 -8.78 3.72 -8.55
C THR A 82 -8.46 4.67 -7.39
N PRO A 83 -7.28 5.34 -7.47
CA PRO A 83 -6.88 6.32 -6.48
C PRO A 83 -7.88 7.46 -6.40
N THR A 84 -8.28 7.75 -5.17
CA THR A 84 -9.23 8.82 -4.85
C THR A 84 -8.66 9.66 -3.71
N LYS A 85 -9.32 10.77 -3.37
CA LYS A 85 -8.91 11.64 -2.26
C LYS A 85 -8.46 10.88 -0.97
N PRO A 86 -9.16 9.83 -0.48
CA PRO A 86 -8.71 9.09 0.71
C PRO A 86 -7.43 8.24 0.50
N MET A 87 -7.00 7.99 -0.74
CA MET A 87 -5.72 7.33 -1.03
C MET A 87 -4.52 8.27 -1.05
N LEU A 88 -4.72 9.59 -1.11
CA LEU A 88 -3.62 10.56 -1.15
C LEU A 88 -2.75 10.49 0.11
N LEU A 89 -3.37 10.34 1.29
CA LEU A 89 -2.65 10.23 2.56
C LEU A 89 -1.83 8.92 2.63
N PRO A 90 -2.40 7.73 2.38
CA PRO A 90 -1.63 6.50 2.21
C PRO A 90 -0.47 6.62 1.21
N ALA A 91 -0.72 7.21 0.04
CA ALA A 91 0.31 7.39 -0.98
C ALA A 91 1.43 8.32 -0.50
N ALA A 92 1.09 9.42 0.17
CA ALA A 92 2.08 10.34 0.73
C ALA A 92 2.94 9.67 1.81
N LEU A 93 2.36 8.83 2.67
CA LEU A 93 3.09 8.06 3.68
C LEU A 93 4.02 7.01 3.04
N MET A 94 3.54 6.32 1.99
CA MET A 94 4.34 5.37 1.22
C MET A 94 5.54 6.06 0.56
N VAL A 95 5.31 7.15 -0.18
CA VAL A 95 6.38 7.91 -0.85
C VAL A 95 7.32 8.54 0.16
N GLY A 96 6.79 9.20 1.19
CA GLY A 96 7.57 9.84 2.25
C GLY A 96 8.43 8.85 3.02
N GLY A 97 7.90 7.66 3.33
CA GLY A 97 8.66 6.59 3.97
C GLY A 97 9.79 6.08 3.08
N ILE A 98 9.56 5.87 1.77
CA ILE A 98 10.62 5.44 0.85
C ILE A 98 11.71 6.51 0.71
N VAL A 99 11.33 7.78 0.52
CA VAL A 99 12.29 8.90 0.46
C VAL A 99 13.07 9.01 1.76
N GLY A 100 12.42 8.90 2.91
CA GLY A 100 13.07 8.90 4.21
C GLY A 100 14.07 7.75 4.39
N CYS A 101 13.74 6.55 3.92
CA CYS A 101 14.68 5.42 3.90
C CYS A 101 15.91 5.72 3.03
N LEU A 102 15.71 6.29 1.84
CA LEU A 102 16.80 6.64 0.92
C LEU A 102 17.73 7.74 1.48
N LEU A 103 17.17 8.72 2.21
CA LEU A 103 17.94 9.77 2.87
C LEU A 103 18.66 9.29 4.15
N SER A 104 18.31 8.10 4.64
CA SER A 104 18.92 7.46 5.82
C SER A 104 19.90 6.34 5.44
N PHE A 105 20.26 6.26 4.16
CA PHE A 105 21.26 5.36 3.61
C PHE A 105 22.64 6.04 3.63
#